data_AF-A0A950JW30-F1
#
_entry.id   AF-A0A950JW30-F1
#
_cell.length_a   1.000
_cell.length_b   1.000
_cell.length_c   1.000
_cell.angle_alpha   90.00
_cell.angle_beta   90.00
_cell.angle_gamma   90.00
#
_symmetry.space_group_name_H-M   'P 1'
#
loop_
_entity.id
_entity.type
_entity.pdbx_description
1 polymer ?
#
loop_
_entity_poly.entity_id
_entity_poly.type
_entity_poly.pdbx_seq_one_letter_code
_entity_poly.pdbx_strand_id
1 'polypeptide(L)'
;MFRPANTLVDAQTFRLAQAGDPGAIRMLLIRLQPDVRRYAGKQCRSSSAIEEVVQEALLVIYRRIGQVRDLVSLSGWVAKIVLRLCMLPALMLMRGVEGLTGIENTARFAQVPTDELRIDL
;
A
#
# COMPACT_ATOMS: atom_id res chain seq x y z
N MET A 1 8.92 0.31 -14.23
CA MET A 1 9.46 1.50 -13.54
C MET A 1 8.32 2.33 -12.95
N PHE A 2 8.55 2.91 -11.76
CA PHE A 2 7.63 3.86 -11.11
C PHE A 2 7.61 5.17 -11.91
N ARG A 3 6.45 5.81 -12.05
CA ARG A 3 6.32 7.04 -12.85
C ARG A 3 7.04 8.22 -12.17
N PRO A 4 7.59 9.18 -12.94
CA PRO A 4 8.20 10.38 -12.37
C PRO A 4 7.21 11.17 -11.50
N ALA A 5 7.57 11.50 -10.27
CA ALA A 5 6.66 12.04 -9.28
C ALA A 5 6.20 13.46 -9.62
N ASN A 6 7.02 14.21 -10.36
CA ASN A 6 6.66 15.51 -10.93
C ASN A 6 5.48 15.45 -11.94
N THR A 7 5.10 14.26 -12.42
CA THR A 7 3.87 14.07 -13.24
C THR A 7 2.66 13.73 -12.40
N LEU A 8 2.85 13.40 -11.12
CA LEU A 8 1.80 12.96 -10.19
C LEU A 8 1.43 14.06 -9.19
N VAL A 9 2.43 14.84 -8.74
CA VAL A 9 2.32 15.87 -7.70
C VAL A 9 3.18 17.06 -8.10
N ASP A 10 2.67 18.27 -7.89
CA ASP A 10 3.42 19.51 -8.13
C ASP A 10 4.41 19.83 -6.99
N ALA A 11 5.36 20.74 -7.26
CA ALA A 11 6.40 21.10 -6.31
C ALA A 11 5.87 21.81 -5.04
N GLN A 12 4.74 22.52 -5.13
CA GLN A 12 4.17 23.22 -3.98
C GLN A 12 3.53 22.23 -3.01
N THR A 13 2.70 21.33 -3.53
CA THR A 13 2.08 20.24 -2.78
C THR A 13 3.15 19.37 -2.13
N PHE A 14 4.24 19.06 -2.83
CA PHE A 14 5.36 18.30 -2.25
C PHE A 14 6.03 19.02 -1.07
N ARG A 15 6.32 20.32 -1.20
CA ARG A 15 6.94 21.11 -0.11
C ARG A 15 6.03 21.23 1.10
N LEU A 16 4.74 21.47 0.89
CA LEU A 16 3.76 21.51 1.99
C LEU A 16 3.67 20.15 2.69
N ALA A 17 3.66 19.06 1.92
CA ALA A 17 3.63 17.70 2.48
C ALA A 17 4.90 17.38 3.28
N GLN A 18 6.08 17.78 2.78
CA GLN A 18 7.34 17.69 3.53
C GLN A 18 7.29 18.46 4.86
N ALA A 19 6.67 19.63 4.87
CA ALA A 19 6.51 20.48 6.05
C ALA A 19 5.46 19.96 7.04
N GLY A 20 4.79 18.85 6.73
CA GLY A 20 3.80 18.24 7.61
C GLY A 20 2.36 18.71 7.40
N ASP A 21 2.08 19.48 6.34
CA ASP A 21 0.71 19.94 6.05
C ASP A 21 -0.22 18.73 5.77
N PRO A 22 -1.25 18.50 6.60
CA PRO A 22 -2.09 17.31 6.45
C PRO A 22 -2.86 17.25 5.13
N GLY A 23 -3.26 18.40 4.58
CA GLY A 23 -3.98 18.50 3.32
C GLY A 23 -3.11 18.09 2.13
N ALA A 24 -1.89 18.61 2.09
CA ALA A 24 -0.90 18.30 1.08
C ALA A 24 -0.41 16.85 1.17
N ILE A 25 -0.21 16.31 2.38
CA ILE A 25 0.11 14.89 2.56
C ILE A 25 -1.02 14.02 2.00
N ARG A 26 -2.27 14.32 2.34
CA ARG A 26 -3.44 13.58 1.81
C ARG A 26 -3.48 13.62 0.29
N MET A 27 -3.31 14.80 -0.30
CA MET A 27 -3.29 14.97 -1.76
C MET A 27 -2.16 14.15 -2.40
N LEU A 28 -0.95 14.24 -1.84
CA LEU A 28 0.21 13.48 -2.30
C LEU A 28 -0.05 11.97 -2.26
N LEU A 29 -0.60 11.44 -1.16
CA LEU A 29 -0.90 10.01 -1.04
C LEU A 29 -1.95 9.54 -2.05
N ILE A 30 -3.03 10.31 -2.25
CA ILE A 30 -4.07 10.02 -3.25
C ILE A 30 -3.47 9.95 -4.66
N ARG A 31 -2.57 10.88 -4.99
CA ARG A 31 -1.92 10.94 -6.30
C ARG A 31 -0.91 9.81 -6.53
N LEU A 32 -0.20 9.39 -5.47
CA LEU A 32 0.78 8.30 -5.55
C LEU A 32 0.14 6.91 -5.57
N GLN A 33 -0.98 6.71 -4.86
CA GLN A 33 -1.60 5.38 -4.67
C GLN A 33 -1.79 4.58 -5.97
N PRO A 34 -2.34 5.14 -7.07
CA PRO A 34 -2.50 4.37 -8.31
C PRO A 34 -1.16 3.88 -8.89
N ASP A 35 -0.09 4.68 -8.77
CA ASP A 35 1.22 4.28 -9.27
C ASP A 35 1.92 3.28 -8.35
N VAL A 36 1.77 3.43 -7.03
CA VAL A 36 2.20 2.45 -6.04
C VAL A 36 1.57 1.10 -6.33
N ARG A 37 0.25 1.06 -6.52
CA ARG A 37 -0.50 -0.17 -6.86
C ARG A 37 -0.05 -0.77 -8.18
N ARG A 38 0.04 0.04 -9.24
CA ARG A 38 0.52 -0.40 -10.56
C ARG A 38 1.93 -0.98 -10.49
N TYR A 39 2.82 -0.35 -9.71
CA TYR A 39 4.19 -0.81 -9.58
C TYR A 39 4.26 -2.07 -8.73
N ALA A 40 3.55 -2.13 -7.60
CA ALA A 40 3.45 -3.34 -6.76
C ALA A 40 2.96 -4.54 -7.57
N GLY A 41 1.94 -4.39 -8.43
CA GLY A 41 1.47 -5.47 -9.30
C GLY A 41 2.50 -6.00 -10.31
N LYS A 42 3.57 -5.24 -10.58
CA LYS A 42 4.70 -5.71 -11.42
C LYS A 42 5.83 -6.35 -10.61
N GLN A 43 5.94 -6.02 -9.32
CA GLN A 43 7.07 -6.44 -8.48
C GLN A 43 6.71 -7.59 -7.53
N CYS A 44 5.50 -7.59 -7.00
CA CYS A 44 5.04 -8.62 -6.06
C CYS A 44 4.73 -9.92 -6.81
N ARG A 45 5.18 -11.05 -6.25
CA ARG A 45 4.99 -12.39 -6.86
C ARG A 45 3.55 -12.89 -6.76
N SER A 46 2.78 -12.38 -5.80
CA SER A 46 1.40 -12.79 -5.53
C SER A 46 0.47 -11.59 -5.65
N SER A 47 -0.63 -11.77 -6.40
CA SER A 47 -1.66 -10.74 -6.60
C SER A 47 -2.35 -10.34 -5.31
N SER A 48 -2.52 -11.28 -4.37
CA SER A 48 -3.15 -10.96 -3.10
C SER A 48 -2.29 -9.98 -2.29
N ALA A 49 -0.96 -9.95 -2.44
CA ALA A 49 -0.06 -9.13 -1.60
C ALA A 49 -0.06 -7.66 -1.96
N ILE A 50 -0.65 -7.35 -3.11
CA ILE A 50 -0.59 -6.01 -3.70
C ILE A 50 -1.23 -5.00 -2.76
N GLU A 51 -2.42 -5.27 -2.23
CA GLU A 51 -3.15 -4.29 -1.42
C GLU A 51 -2.48 -4.04 -0.06
N GLU A 52 -1.94 -5.06 0.60
CA GLU A 52 -1.14 -4.90 1.83
C GLU A 52 0.12 -4.09 1.57
N VAL A 53 0.87 -4.42 0.51
CA VAL A 53 2.08 -3.68 0.15
C VAL A 53 1.76 -2.23 -0.21
N VAL A 54 0.63 -1.98 -0.88
CA VAL A 54 0.17 -0.61 -1.16
C VAL A 54 -0.10 0.15 0.13
N GLN A 55 -0.83 -0.45 1.07
CA GLN A 55 -1.14 0.18 2.35
C GLN A 55 0.14 0.48 3.15
N GLU A 56 1.01 -0.50 3.32
CA GLU A 56 2.28 -0.34 4.04
C GLU A 56 3.20 0.68 3.37
N ALA A 57 3.27 0.68 2.03
CA ALA A 57 4.04 1.68 1.30
C ALA A 57 3.52 3.10 1.55
N LEU A 58 2.20 3.31 1.49
CA LEU A 58 1.58 4.61 1.75
C LEU A 58 1.78 5.05 3.21
N LEU A 59 1.76 4.12 4.16
CA LEU A 59 2.03 4.40 5.57
C LEU A 59 3.50 4.82 5.80
N VAL A 60 4.46 4.15 5.15
CA VAL A 60 5.87 4.55 5.18
C VAL A 60 6.05 5.93 4.55
N ILE A 61 5.39 6.20 3.43
CA ILE A 61 5.43 7.52 2.77
C ILE A 61 4.90 8.59 3.73
N TYR A 62 3.71 8.39 4.31
CA TYR A 62 3.11 9.29 5.29
C TYR A 62 4.08 9.64 6.43
N ARG A 63 4.72 8.62 7.02
CA ARG A 63 5.62 8.80 8.18
C ARG A 63 6.96 9.45 7.84
N ARG A 64 7.41 9.38 6.59
CA ARG A 64 8.80 9.71 6.21
C ARG A 64 8.93 10.70 5.07
N ILE A 65 7.82 11.26 4.56
CA ILE A 65 7.85 12.20 3.44
C ILE A 65 8.73 13.43 3.72
N GLY A 66 8.78 13.91 4.97
CA GLY A 66 9.64 15.01 5.40
C GLY A 66 11.15 14.71 5.30
N GLN A 67 11.57 13.46 5.10
CA GLN A 67 12.98 13.06 4.95
C GLN A 67 13.42 12.96 3.48
N VAL A 68 12.48 13.02 2.54
CA VAL A 68 12.79 12.99 1.10
C VAL A 68 13.48 14.30 0.76
N ARG A 69 14.58 14.30 -0.02
CA ARG A 69 15.34 15.52 -0.30
C ARG A 69 14.65 16.45 -1.28
N ASP A 70 14.11 15.89 -2.35
CA ASP A 70 13.52 16.62 -3.46
C ASP A 70 12.49 15.77 -4.22
N LEU A 71 11.65 16.43 -5.03
CA LEU A 71 10.58 15.80 -5.79
C LEU A 71 11.09 14.81 -6.85
N VAL A 72 12.31 15.02 -7.38
CA VAL A 72 12.91 14.15 -8.40
C VAL A 72 13.29 12.79 -7.79
N SER A 73 13.75 12.80 -6.53
CA SER A 73 14.14 11.62 -5.78
C SER A 73 12.94 10.79 -5.26
N LEU A 74 11.75 11.40 -5.19
CA LEU A 74 10.55 10.78 -4.62
C LEU A 74 10.19 9.46 -5.33
N SER A 75 10.19 9.43 -6.67
CA SER A 75 9.88 8.21 -7.42
C SER A 75 10.81 7.04 -7.11
N GLY A 76 12.12 7.32 -7.05
CA GLY A 76 13.13 6.30 -6.75
C GLY A 76 12.99 5.80 -5.31
N TRP A 77 12.68 6.70 -4.38
CA TRP A 77 12.44 6.36 -2.98
C TRP A 77 11.18 5.48 -2.80
N VAL A 78 10.06 5.87 -3.40
CA VAL A 78 8.81 5.08 -3.38
C VAL A 78 9.01 3.72 -4.04
N ALA A 79 9.69 3.66 -5.19
CA ALA A 79 9.99 2.39 -5.86
C ALA A 79 10.80 1.44 -4.95
N LYS A 80 11.79 1.96 -4.22
CA LYS A 80 12.58 1.17 -3.25
C LYS A 80 11.72 0.66 -2.09
N ILE A 81 10.80 1.46 -1.57
CA ILE A 81 9.86 1.04 -0.52
C ILE A 81 9.03 -0.14 -1.02
N VAL A 82 8.38 0.01 -2.18
CA VAL A 82 7.52 -1.05 -2.76
C VAL A 82 8.31 -2.33 -3.04
N LEU A 83 9.50 -2.21 -3.63
CA LEU A 83 10.35 -3.37 -3.92
C LEU A 83 10.74 -4.12 -2.64
N ARG A 84 11.13 -3.39 -1.58
CA ARG A 84 11.48 -4.00 -0.29
C ARG A 84 10.28 -4.72 0.32
N LEU A 85 9.10 -4.12 0.29
CA LEU A 85 7.87 -4.71 0.83
C LEU A 85 7.45 -5.97 0.07
N CYS A 86 7.50 -5.96 -1.27
CA CYS A 86 7.20 -7.15 -2.09
C CYS A 86 8.18 -8.32 -1.85
N MET A 87 9.36 -8.06 -1.30
CA MET A 87 10.40 -9.07 -1.04
C MET A 87 10.48 -9.49 0.44
N LEU A 88 9.74 -8.83 1.33
CA LEU A 88 9.82 -9.09 2.78
C LEU A 88 9.13 -10.43 3.13
N PRO A 89 9.85 -11.42 3.69
CA PRO A 89 9.26 -12.71 4.03
C PRO A 89 8.20 -12.62 5.13
N ALA A 90 8.32 -11.69 6.09
CA ALA A 90 7.36 -11.51 7.16
C ALA A 90 5.97 -11.08 6.64
N LEU A 91 5.95 -10.20 5.62
CA LEU A 91 4.73 -9.85 4.90
C LEU A 91 4.17 -11.04 4.13
N MET A 92 4.98 -12.04 3.75
CA MET A 92 4.48 -13.30 3.15
C MET A 92 4.02 -14.32 4.20
N LEU A 93 4.65 -14.32 5.38
CA LEU A 93 4.36 -15.23 6.48
C LEU A 93 3.03 -14.91 7.15
N MET A 94 2.72 -13.62 7.36
CA MET A 94 1.41 -13.17 7.86
C MET A 94 0.26 -13.63 6.93
N ARG A 95 0.52 -13.76 5.63
CA ARG A 95 -0.46 -14.27 4.64
C ARG A 95 -0.62 -15.78 4.69
N GLY A 96 0.43 -16.50 5.08
CA GLY A 96 0.29 -17.93 5.40
C GLY A 96 -0.74 -18.11 6.50
N VAL A 97 -0.68 -17.26 7.53
CA VAL A 97 -1.67 -17.25 8.63
C VAL A 97 -3.06 -16.82 8.14
N GLU A 98 -3.18 -15.71 7.38
CA GLU A 98 -4.48 -15.29 6.83
C GLU A 98 -5.10 -16.33 5.88
N GLY A 99 -4.30 -16.95 5.01
CA GLY A 99 -4.75 -18.00 4.11
C GLY A 99 -5.25 -19.23 4.86
N LEU A 100 -4.57 -19.63 5.94
CA LEU A 100 -5.03 -20.71 6.82
C LEU A 100 -6.34 -20.33 7.52
N THR A 101 -6.43 -19.12 8.10
CA THR A 101 -7.67 -18.66 8.74
C THR A 101 -8.83 -18.52 7.75
N GLY A 102 -8.57 -18.15 6.49
CA GLY A 102 -9.58 -18.06 5.44
C GLY A 102 -10.15 -19.43 5.06
N ILE A 103 -9.29 -20.45 4.98
CA ILE A 103 -9.71 -21.84 4.75
C ILE A 103 -10.52 -22.36 5.95
N GLU A 104 -10.03 -22.15 7.17
CA GLU A 104 -10.76 -22.51 8.40
C GLU A 104 -12.13 -21.82 8.49
N ASN A 105 -12.18 -20.52 8.19
CA ASN A 105 -13.42 -19.76 8.15
C ASN A 105 -14.37 -20.30 7.08
N THR A 106 -13.90 -20.61 5.88
CA THR A 106 -14.73 -21.18 4.81
C THR A 106 -15.32 -22.53 5.22
N ALA A 107 -14.50 -23.40 5.82
CA ALA A 107 -14.95 -24.69 6.33
C ALA A 107 -15.96 -24.53 7.48
N ARG A 108 -15.75 -23.56 8.37
CA ARG A 108 -16.67 -23.23 9.45
C ARG A 108 -17.99 -22.70 8.91
N PHE A 109 -17.96 -21.71 8.02
CA PHE A 109 -19.16 -21.12 7.43
C PHE A 109 -19.96 -22.11 6.59
N ALA A 110 -19.32 -23.13 6.00
CA ALA A 110 -20.02 -24.23 5.33
C ALA A 110 -20.82 -25.12 6.30
N GLN A 111 -20.49 -25.11 7.60
CA GLN A 111 -21.17 -25.89 8.65
C GLN A 111 -22.17 -25.05 9.46
N VAL A 112 -22.18 -23.73 9.29
CA VAL A 112 -23.09 -22.82 10.00
C VAL A 112 -24.44 -22.77 9.27
N PRO A 113 -25.58 -22.87 9.99
CA PRO A 113 -26.92 -22.70 9.41
C PRO A 113 -27.09 -21.34 8.69
N THR A 114 -27.82 -21.32 7.58
CA THR A 114 -27.93 -20.15 6.68
C THR A 114 -28.58 -18.93 7.34
N ASP A 115 -29.40 -19.12 8.36
CA ASP A 115 -30.05 -18.07 9.14
C ASP A 115 -29.03 -17.28 10.00
N GLU A 116 -27.96 -17.93 10.47
CA GLU A 116 -26.88 -17.27 11.22
C GLU A 116 -25.86 -16.56 10.31
N LEU A 117 -25.88 -16.84 9.00
CA LEU A 117 -25.00 -16.20 8.01
C LEU A 117 -25.54 -14.85 7.49
N ARG A 118 -26.75 -14.46 7.88
CA ARG A 118 -27.33 -13.17 7.50
C ARG A 118 -26.71 -12.07 8.36
N ILE A 119 -25.91 -11.22 7.74
CA ILE A 119 -25.50 -9.95 8.35
C ILE A 119 -26.66 -8.99 8.12
N ASP A 120 -27.51 -8.83 9.14
CA ASP A 120 -28.53 -7.80 9.13
C ASP A 120 -27.83 -6.43 9.19
N LEU A 121 -27.92 -5.68 8.08
CA LEU A 121 -27.37 -4.34 7.88
C LEU A 121 -28.30 -3.26 8.44
#